data_AF-B3C6V0-F1
#
_entry.id   AF-B3C6V0-F1
#
_cell.length_a   1.000
_cell.length_b   1.000
_cell.length_c   1.000
_cell.angle_alpha   90.00
_cell.angle_beta   90.00
_cell.angle_gamma   90.00
#
_symmetry.space_group_name_H-M   'P 1'
#
loop_
_entity.id
_entity.type
_entity.pdbx_description
1 polymer ?
#
loop_
_entity_poly.entity_id
_entity_poly.type
_entity_poly.pdbx_seq_one_letter_code
_entity_poly.pdbx_strand_id
1 'polypeptide(L)'
;MQGEFNYDPNPEKGLRANVPNTTEKREYKKLLVNIKNNMQKDIQRQYGQTDKPVFITYQTGAQYMRDTLSISMAQLEAANEYDDIICAGPIYPMTDRGGHLDSNGYRWFGEMLGKVYYQSQVQGKPFQPLQPTVIARETLPTQIRIKCHVPVRPLVFDVNLVPKIKDYGFEIYLRDYRQENKQIIKQVEIDGDDVVLTCEQPLVGDVIVVYAGTRSFIEDRPKGKDGLQGHGNLRDSDPYKAFFKYEDLDEVHKNGTFIHPRDSFETRLRPDYEPRERKGKVIYGKKYPLYNFSVGFYYKLPAESKQISVLGN
;
A
#
# COMPACT_ATOMS: atom_id res chain seq x y z
N MET A 1 -10.57 7.39 -4.96
CA MET A 1 -10.02 6.78 -3.73
C MET A 1 -11.18 6.47 -2.80
N GLN A 2 -11.30 5.23 -2.35
CA GLN A 2 -12.38 4.74 -1.49
C GLN A 2 -11.96 3.38 -0.93
N GLY A 3 -12.37 3.08 0.31
CA GLY A 3 -12.32 1.73 0.90
C GLY A 3 -12.22 1.77 2.43
N GLU A 4 -11.87 2.93 2.99
CA GLU A 4 -11.61 3.14 4.42
C GLU A 4 -12.84 2.79 5.27
N PHE A 5 -14.03 3.24 4.87
CA PHE A 5 -15.29 2.90 5.55
C PHE A 5 -15.70 1.44 5.38
N ASN A 6 -15.08 0.66 4.49
CA ASN A 6 -15.40 -0.75 4.29
C ASN A 6 -14.60 -1.69 5.21
N TYR A 7 -13.76 -1.16 6.09
CA TYR A 7 -13.09 -1.99 7.10
C TYR A 7 -13.93 -2.18 8.37
N ASP A 8 -14.91 -1.32 8.62
CA ASP A 8 -15.81 -1.40 9.77
C ASP A 8 -17.27 -1.25 9.29
N PRO A 9 -18.24 -2.02 9.82
CA PRO A 9 -19.63 -1.91 9.38
C PRO A 9 -20.23 -0.57 9.85
N ASN A 10 -20.73 0.22 8.90
CA ASN A 10 -21.38 1.50 9.16
C ASN A 10 -22.76 1.57 8.46
N PRO A 11 -23.87 1.67 9.21
CA PRO A 11 -25.24 1.66 8.68
C PRO A 11 -25.58 2.87 7.81
N GLU A 12 -24.79 3.95 7.87
CA GLU A 12 -24.99 5.18 7.09
C GLU A 12 -24.18 5.18 5.78
N LYS A 13 -23.33 4.17 5.56
CA LYS A 13 -22.38 4.14 4.44
C LYS A 13 -22.61 3.00 3.46
N GLY A 14 -23.68 2.22 3.61
CA GLY A 14 -24.03 1.20 2.61
C GLY A 14 -24.79 1.74 1.41
N LEU A 15 -25.03 0.85 0.45
CA LEU A 15 -25.69 1.19 -0.83
C LEU A 15 -27.18 1.55 -0.69
N ARG A 16 -27.80 1.19 0.45
CA ARG A 16 -29.20 1.46 0.76
C ARG A 16 -29.28 2.03 2.15
N ALA A 17 -30.27 2.89 2.38
CA ALA A 17 -30.55 3.43 3.71
C ALA A 17 -30.68 2.31 4.74
N ASN A 18 -30.00 2.44 5.88
CA ASN A 18 -30.00 1.50 6.99
C ASN A 18 -29.44 0.10 6.68
N VAL A 19 -28.73 -0.06 5.55
CA VAL A 19 -27.95 -1.26 5.25
C VAL A 19 -26.49 -0.88 5.43
N PRO A 20 -25.71 -1.57 6.29
CA PRO A 20 -24.29 -1.28 6.43
C PRO A 20 -23.51 -1.44 5.13
N ASN A 21 -22.39 -0.73 5.01
CA ASN A 21 -21.40 -1.08 4.00
C ASN A 21 -20.92 -2.54 4.18
N THR A 22 -20.54 -3.16 3.06
CA THR A 22 -19.88 -4.48 3.13
C THR A 22 -18.49 -4.34 3.72
N THR A 23 -18.09 -5.29 4.56
CA THR A 23 -16.70 -5.49 5.01
C THR A 23 -16.07 -6.75 4.40
N GLU A 24 -16.87 -7.52 3.66
CA GLU A 24 -16.45 -8.76 3.02
C GLU A 24 -15.66 -8.50 1.74
N LYS A 25 -14.46 -9.08 1.65
CA LYS A 25 -13.54 -8.96 0.50
C LYS A 25 -14.24 -9.28 -0.82
N ARG A 26 -14.94 -10.41 -0.88
CA ARG A 26 -15.59 -10.90 -2.09
C ARG A 26 -16.68 -9.95 -2.58
N GLU A 27 -17.52 -9.47 -1.67
CA GLU A 27 -18.61 -8.56 -2.03
C GLU A 27 -18.08 -7.17 -2.39
N TYR A 28 -17.08 -6.66 -1.66
CA TYR A 28 -16.42 -5.40 -2.02
C TYR A 28 -15.83 -5.46 -3.44
N LYS A 29 -15.06 -6.53 -3.76
CA LYS A 29 -14.49 -6.73 -5.10
C LYS A 29 -15.57 -6.72 -6.19
N LYS A 30 -16.65 -7.46 -5.97
CA LYS A 30 -17.80 -7.51 -6.90
C LYS A 30 -18.42 -6.13 -7.10
N LEU A 31 -18.63 -5.37 -6.03
CA LEU A 31 -19.18 -4.01 -6.11
C LEU A 31 -18.23 -3.03 -6.82
N LEU A 32 -16.91 -3.13 -6.59
CA LEU A 32 -15.89 -2.35 -7.28
C LEU A 32 -15.90 -2.60 -8.79
N VAL A 33 -15.98 -3.86 -9.21
CA VAL A 33 -16.08 -4.22 -10.63
C VAL A 33 -17.40 -3.73 -11.23
N ASN A 34 -18.50 -3.83 -10.48
CA ASN A 34 -19.81 -3.36 -10.94
C ASN A 34 -19.85 -1.84 -11.15
N ILE A 35 -19.35 -1.04 -10.19
CA ILE A 35 -19.36 0.42 -10.34
C ILE A 35 -18.48 0.86 -11.52
N LYS A 36 -17.31 0.22 -11.71
CA LYS A 36 -16.44 0.44 -12.86
C LYS A 36 -17.16 0.13 -14.18
N ASN A 37 -17.79 -1.04 -14.30
CA ASN A 37 -18.51 -1.45 -15.50
C ASN A 37 -19.70 -0.52 -15.81
N ASN A 38 -20.47 -0.15 -14.80
CA ASN A 38 -21.61 0.76 -14.96
C ASN A 38 -21.14 2.13 -15.43
N MET A 39 -20.13 2.70 -14.76
CA MET A 39 -19.56 4.00 -15.12
C MET A 39 -19.03 4.00 -16.56
N GLN A 40 -18.24 2.99 -16.96
CA GLN A 40 -17.70 2.90 -18.31
C GLN A 40 -18.82 2.78 -19.35
N LYS A 41 -19.81 1.91 -19.11
CA LYS A 41 -20.95 1.70 -20.03
C LYS A 41 -21.79 2.96 -20.20
N ASP A 42 -22.06 3.67 -19.11
CA ASP A 42 -22.85 4.91 -19.15
C ASP A 42 -22.13 6.00 -19.94
N ILE A 43 -20.82 6.17 -19.74
CA ILE A 43 -20.02 7.16 -20.46
C ILE A 43 -19.92 6.79 -21.96
N GLN A 44 -19.63 5.53 -22.30
CA GLN A 44 -19.60 5.07 -23.68
C GLN A 44 -20.94 5.30 -24.40
N ARG A 45 -22.05 4.97 -23.74
CA ARG A 45 -23.40 5.19 -24.29
C ARG A 45 -23.72 6.68 -24.46
N GLN A 46 -23.37 7.52 -23.49
CA GLN A 46 -23.73 8.94 -23.49
C GLN A 46 -22.95 9.73 -24.54
N TYR A 47 -21.66 9.41 -24.75
CA TYR A 47 -20.77 10.19 -25.61
C TYR A 47 -20.42 9.49 -26.93
N GLY A 48 -20.88 8.26 -27.15
CA GLY A 48 -20.60 7.48 -28.36
C GLY A 48 -19.13 7.07 -28.52
N GLN A 49 -18.34 7.13 -27.45
CA GLN A 49 -16.93 6.74 -27.48
C GLN A 49 -16.78 5.21 -27.51
N THR A 50 -15.85 4.72 -28.34
CA THR A 50 -15.53 3.29 -28.46
C THR A 50 -14.63 2.81 -27.32
N ASP A 51 -13.74 3.69 -26.85
CA ASP A 51 -12.80 3.36 -25.78
C ASP A 51 -13.46 3.50 -24.42
N LYS A 52 -13.18 2.55 -23.53
CA LYS A 52 -13.63 2.61 -22.14
C LYS A 52 -12.85 3.70 -21.40
N PRO A 53 -13.51 4.52 -20.56
CA PRO A 53 -12.81 5.37 -19.60
C PRO A 53 -11.87 4.55 -18.73
N VAL A 54 -10.64 5.05 -18.56
CA VAL A 54 -9.59 4.38 -17.80
C VAL A 54 -9.98 4.30 -16.33
N PHE A 55 -9.80 3.13 -15.72
CA PHE A 55 -10.08 2.92 -14.31
C PHE A 55 -8.79 2.59 -13.56
N ILE A 56 -8.26 3.57 -12.82
CA ILE A 56 -7.10 3.40 -11.95
C ILE A 56 -7.59 3.33 -10.50
N THR A 57 -7.39 2.19 -9.87
CA THR A 57 -7.57 1.95 -8.44
C THR A 57 -6.24 2.05 -7.68
N TYR A 58 -6.27 1.79 -6.39
CA TYR A 58 -5.16 1.82 -5.46
C TYR A 58 -5.43 0.82 -4.33
N GLN A 59 -4.46 0.63 -3.44
CA GLN A 59 -4.70 -0.04 -2.17
C GLN A 59 -4.95 0.97 -1.06
N THR A 60 -6.16 0.90 -0.50
CA THR A 60 -6.48 1.49 0.80
C THR A 60 -5.52 0.92 1.85
N GLY A 61 -4.98 1.78 2.71
CA GLY A 61 -3.86 1.41 3.57
C GLY A 61 -3.83 2.19 4.88
N ALA A 62 -2.64 2.22 5.48
CA ALA A 62 -2.36 2.93 6.73
C ALA A 62 -3.30 2.53 7.88
N GLN A 63 -3.70 3.49 8.70
CA GLN A 63 -4.42 3.24 9.94
C GLN A 63 -5.84 2.68 9.79
N TYR A 64 -6.44 2.72 8.59
CA TYR A 64 -7.80 2.23 8.36
C TYR A 64 -7.86 0.72 8.19
N MET A 65 -6.72 0.06 7.94
CA MET A 65 -6.71 -1.38 7.73
C MET A 65 -7.17 -2.13 9.00
N ARG A 66 -7.99 -3.15 8.78
CA ARG A 66 -8.45 -4.12 9.78
C ARG A 66 -8.20 -5.54 9.25
N ASP A 67 -8.28 -6.50 10.16
CA ASP A 67 -8.33 -7.94 9.87
C ASP A 67 -7.21 -8.43 8.94
N THR A 68 -7.58 -9.26 7.95
CA THR A 68 -6.73 -9.90 6.95
C THR A 68 -6.58 -9.04 5.68
N LEU A 69 -6.65 -7.72 5.81
CA LEU A 69 -6.53 -6.77 4.70
C LEU A 69 -7.64 -6.94 3.64
N SER A 70 -8.87 -7.26 4.07
CA SER A 70 -9.97 -7.66 3.18
C SER A 70 -10.21 -6.70 2.01
N ILE A 71 -10.27 -5.39 2.28
CA ILE A 71 -10.61 -4.38 1.27
C ILE A 71 -9.45 -4.09 0.32
N SER A 72 -8.23 -3.92 0.84
CA SER A 72 -7.04 -3.70 0.01
C SER A 72 -6.66 -4.92 -0.82
N MET A 73 -6.90 -6.14 -0.30
CA MET A 73 -6.80 -7.36 -1.09
C MET A 73 -7.89 -7.44 -2.17
N ALA A 74 -9.13 -6.99 -1.90
CA ALA A 74 -10.17 -6.92 -2.94
C ALA A 74 -9.77 -6.00 -4.11
N GLN A 75 -9.17 -4.83 -3.82
CA GLN A 75 -8.70 -3.89 -4.83
C GLN A 75 -7.54 -4.46 -5.65
N LEU A 76 -6.59 -5.13 -4.99
CA LEU A 76 -5.46 -5.79 -5.65
C LEU A 76 -5.92 -6.96 -6.52
N GLU A 77 -6.76 -7.85 -5.98
CA GLU A 77 -7.32 -8.99 -6.71
C GLU A 77 -8.14 -8.52 -7.92
N ALA A 78 -8.93 -7.45 -7.80
CA ALA A 78 -9.66 -6.89 -8.94
C ALA A 78 -8.70 -6.46 -10.06
N ALA A 79 -7.58 -5.82 -9.74
CA ALA A 79 -6.61 -5.39 -10.74
C ALA A 79 -5.81 -6.56 -11.35
N ASN A 80 -5.62 -7.65 -10.60
CA ASN A 80 -4.96 -8.85 -11.11
C ASN A 80 -5.90 -9.72 -11.95
N GLU A 81 -7.22 -9.67 -11.71
CA GLU A 81 -8.22 -10.49 -12.43
C GLU A 81 -8.85 -9.80 -13.65
N TYR A 82 -8.80 -8.46 -13.72
CA TYR A 82 -9.45 -7.68 -14.78
C TYR A 82 -8.45 -6.73 -15.44
N ASP A 83 -8.12 -6.97 -16.72
CA ASP A 83 -7.17 -6.18 -17.50
C ASP A 83 -7.54 -4.69 -17.64
N ASP A 84 -8.82 -4.34 -17.43
CA ASP A 84 -9.32 -2.95 -17.48
C ASP A 84 -9.39 -2.26 -16.11
N ILE A 85 -8.73 -2.83 -15.09
CA ILE A 85 -8.52 -2.23 -13.76
C ILE A 85 -7.02 -2.15 -13.48
N ILE A 86 -6.49 -0.93 -13.30
CA ILE A 86 -5.07 -0.72 -13.03
C ILE A 86 -4.90 -0.35 -11.55
N CYS A 87 -4.08 -1.08 -10.79
CA CYS A 87 -3.75 -0.70 -9.41
C CYS A 87 -2.47 0.14 -9.37
N ALA A 88 -2.56 1.39 -8.90
CA ALA A 88 -1.42 2.29 -8.76
C ALA A 88 -0.48 1.97 -7.58
N GLY A 89 -0.76 0.91 -6.80
CA GLY A 89 -0.02 0.52 -5.62
C GLY A 89 -0.62 1.03 -4.31
N PRO A 90 0.12 0.93 -3.19
CA PRO A 90 -0.36 1.31 -1.87
C PRO A 90 -0.32 2.83 -1.63
N ILE A 91 -1.19 3.30 -0.74
CA ILE A 91 -1.20 4.71 -0.34
C ILE A 91 -0.26 5.04 0.83
N TYR A 92 0.13 4.04 1.64
CA TYR A 92 0.97 4.23 2.82
C TYR A 92 2.34 4.90 2.59
N PRO A 93 2.95 4.89 1.37
CA PRO A 93 4.21 5.62 1.16
C PRO A 93 4.06 7.13 1.15
N MET A 94 2.83 7.63 1.00
CA MET A 94 2.52 9.05 0.92
C MET A 94 2.43 9.64 2.33
N THR A 95 2.76 10.92 2.49
CA THR A 95 2.68 11.59 3.78
C THR A 95 1.25 11.82 4.23
N ASP A 96 0.97 11.52 5.50
CA ASP A 96 -0.36 11.61 6.08
C ASP A 96 -0.37 12.30 7.45
N ARG A 97 -1.57 12.74 7.84
CA ARG A 97 -1.91 13.26 9.16
C ARG A 97 -3.10 12.48 9.71
N GLY A 98 -2.82 11.50 10.56
CA GLY A 98 -3.86 10.67 11.14
C GLY A 98 -4.67 9.96 10.06
N GLY A 99 -3.96 9.28 9.14
CA GLY A 99 -4.50 8.40 8.11
C GLY A 99 -4.93 9.06 6.81
N HIS A 100 -5.37 10.32 6.85
CA HIS A 100 -5.64 11.06 5.62
C HIS A 100 -4.36 11.73 5.12
N LEU A 101 -4.13 11.69 3.81
CA LEU A 101 -2.96 12.32 3.22
C LEU A 101 -2.93 13.81 3.52
N ASP A 102 -1.73 14.33 3.75
CA ASP A 102 -1.53 15.77 3.78
C ASP A 102 -1.44 16.35 2.35
N SER A 103 -1.27 17.66 2.24
CA SER A 103 -1.17 18.33 0.93
C SER A 103 0.02 17.84 0.09
N ASN A 104 1.12 17.39 0.71
CA ASN A 104 2.23 16.76 -0.02
C ASN A 104 1.82 15.37 -0.51
N GLY A 105 1.18 14.57 0.34
CA GLY A 105 0.76 13.21 0.05
C GLY A 105 -0.25 13.15 -1.09
N TYR A 106 -1.26 14.03 -1.10
CA TYR A 106 -2.21 14.10 -2.21
C TYR A 106 -1.57 14.53 -3.53
N ARG A 107 -0.64 15.50 -3.51
CA ARG A 107 0.10 15.89 -4.72
C ARG A 107 0.95 14.74 -5.23
N TRP A 108 1.71 14.12 -4.34
CA TRP A 108 2.58 12.99 -4.66
C TRP A 108 1.77 11.82 -5.24
N PHE A 109 0.65 11.46 -4.62
CA PHE A 109 -0.21 10.40 -5.14
C PHE A 109 -0.85 10.77 -6.48
N GLY A 110 -1.28 12.02 -6.66
CA GLY A 110 -1.75 12.51 -7.96
C GLY A 110 -0.70 12.34 -9.06
N GLU A 111 0.57 12.61 -8.77
CA GLU A 111 1.67 12.39 -9.72
C GLU A 111 1.98 10.90 -9.94
N MET A 112 1.78 10.05 -8.93
CA MET A 112 1.82 8.60 -9.09
C MET A 112 0.72 8.11 -10.06
N LEU A 113 -0.51 8.59 -9.91
CA LEU A 113 -1.60 8.29 -10.84
C LEU A 113 -1.27 8.79 -12.26
N GLY A 114 -0.68 9.99 -12.37
CA GLY A 114 -0.20 10.53 -13.65
C GLY A 114 0.86 9.64 -14.32
N LYS A 115 1.84 9.15 -13.54
CA LYS A 115 2.84 8.18 -14.01
C LYS A 115 2.19 6.89 -14.52
N VAL A 116 1.28 6.31 -13.75
CA VAL A 116 0.55 5.07 -14.11
C VAL A 116 -0.28 5.27 -15.37
N TYR A 117 -0.99 6.39 -15.47
CA TYR A 117 -1.75 6.74 -16.67
C TYR A 117 -0.84 6.91 -17.89
N TYR A 118 0.27 7.65 -17.75
CA TYR A 118 1.21 7.86 -18.84
C TYR A 118 1.80 6.55 -19.36
N GLN A 119 2.25 5.66 -18.46
CA GLN A 119 2.77 4.35 -18.84
C GLN A 119 1.72 3.49 -19.56
N SER A 120 0.52 3.39 -18.99
CA SER A 120 -0.52 2.50 -19.51
C SER A 120 -1.18 3.02 -20.78
N GLN A 121 -1.57 4.29 -20.80
CA GLN A 121 -2.44 4.84 -21.85
C GLN A 121 -1.66 5.57 -22.93
N VAL A 122 -0.56 6.22 -22.59
CA VAL A 122 0.24 6.99 -23.56
C VAL A 122 1.36 6.15 -24.15
N GLN A 123 2.04 5.34 -23.33
CA GLN A 123 3.12 4.46 -23.80
C GLN A 123 2.63 3.06 -24.20
N GLY A 124 1.38 2.71 -23.90
CA GLY A 124 0.81 1.39 -24.19
C GLY A 124 1.48 0.25 -23.42
N LYS A 125 2.10 0.52 -22.27
CA LYS A 125 2.80 -0.48 -21.46
C LYS A 125 1.95 -0.84 -20.23
N PRO A 126 1.71 -2.13 -19.94
CA PRO A 126 0.96 -2.50 -18.74
C PRO A 126 1.64 -1.94 -17.49
N PHE A 127 0.84 -1.63 -16.47
CA PHE A 127 1.32 -1.27 -15.15
C PHE A 127 0.84 -2.30 -14.14
N GLN A 128 1.77 -2.89 -13.41
CA GLN A 128 1.50 -3.77 -12.29
C GLN A 128 2.34 -3.26 -11.11
N PRO A 129 1.75 -3.09 -9.91
CA PRO A 129 2.52 -2.63 -8.77
C PRO A 129 3.46 -3.74 -8.28
N LEU A 130 4.49 -3.36 -7.54
CA LEU A 130 5.34 -4.32 -6.83
C LEU A 130 4.44 -5.16 -5.91
N GLN A 131 4.49 -6.48 -6.09
CA GLN A 131 3.66 -7.42 -5.34
C GLN A 131 4.29 -8.83 -5.36
N PRO A 132 3.96 -9.71 -4.40
CA PRO A 132 4.42 -11.10 -4.44
C PRO A 132 3.83 -11.84 -5.66
N THR A 133 4.53 -12.87 -6.12
CA THR A 133 4.09 -13.78 -7.19
C THR A 133 4.07 -15.23 -6.71
N VAL A 134 5.01 -15.61 -5.83
CA VAL A 134 5.09 -16.93 -5.21
C VAL A 134 5.52 -16.78 -3.76
N ILE A 135 4.93 -17.58 -2.87
CA ILE A 135 5.40 -17.75 -1.50
C ILE A 135 5.75 -19.22 -1.30
N ALA A 136 6.99 -19.50 -0.90
CA ALA A 136 7.53 -20.86 -0.80
C ALA A 136 8.25 -21.10 0.52
N ARG A 137 8.19 -22.35 0.98
CA ARG A 137 9.07 -22.87 2.04
C ARG A 137 10.45 -23.08 1.47
N GLU A 138 11.44 -22.70 2.26
CA GLU A 138 12.84 -22.97 1.95
C GLU A 138 13.28 -24.36 2.44
N THR A 139 14.49 -24.75 2.05
CA THR A 139 15.11 -25.99 2.56
C THR A 139 15.33 -25.92 4.07
N LEU A 140 15.66 -24.74 4.59
CA LEU A 140 15.70 -24.49 6.03
C LEU A 140 14.27 -24.37 6.58
N PRO A 141 13.89 -25.15 7.61
CA PRO A 141 12.50 -25.20 8.07
C PRO A 141 12.04 -23.92 8.76
N THR A 142 12.95 -22.99 9.06
CA THR A 142 12.69 -21.67 9.66
C THR A 142 12.47 -20.58 8.61
N GLN A 143 12.60 -20.90 7.31
CA GLN A 143 12.64 -19.90 6.25
C GLN A 143 11.44 -19.95 5.30
N ILE A 144 11.00 -18.76 4.90
CA ILE A 144 10.03 -18.53 3.82
C ILE A 144 10.66 -17.58 2.80
N ARG A 145 10.49 -17.91 1.52
CA ARG A 145 10.85 -17.05 0.40
C ARG A 145 9.60 -16.48 -0.25
N ILE A 146 9.64 -15.19 -0.53
CA ILE A 146 8.59 -14.44 -1.21
C ILE A 146 9.20 -13.93 -2.51
N LYS A 147 8.82 -14.52 -3.64
CA LYS A 147 9.20 -14.02 -4.96
C LYS A 147 8.30 -12.85 -5.33
N CYS A 148 8.86 -11.79 -5.90
CA CYS A 148 8.12 -10.59 -6.23
C CYS A 148 8.12 -10.29 -7.74
N HIS A 149 7.04 -9.68 -8.21
CA HIS A 149 7.03 -8.94 -9.46
C HIS A 149 7.69 -7.58 -9.17
N VAL A 150 8.86 -7.33 -9.75
CA VAL A 150 9.63 -6.10 -9.51
C VAL A 150 9.60 -5.25 -10.78
N PRO A 151 8.78 -4.17 -10.83
CA PRO A 151 8.63 -3.37 -12.06
C PRO A 151 9.96 -2.79 -12.52
N VAL A 152 10.76 -2.25 -11.59
CA VAL A 152 12.12 -1.75 -11.85
C VAL A 152 13.09 -2.25 -10.79
N ARG A 153 13.99 -3.17 -11.17
CA ARG A 153 15.04 -3.70 -10.29
C ARG A 153 16.08 -2.64 -9.88
N PRO A 154 16.78 -2.80 -8.75
CA PRO A 154 16.62 -3.85 -7.73
C PRO A 154 15.55 -3.51 -6.67
N LEU A 155 15.19 -4.50 -5.85
CA LEU A 155 14.44 -4.29 -4.61
C LEU A 155 15.26 -3.51 -3.59
N VAL A 156 14.59 -2.69 -2.78
CA VAL A 156 15.19 -1.89 -1.71
C VAL A 156 14.28 -1.82 -0.50
N PHE A 157 14.84 -2.02 0.69
CA PHE A 157 14.22 -1.58 1.94
C PHE A 157 14.48 -0.09 2.15
N ASP A 158 13.46 0.73 1.92
CA ASP A 158 13.50 2.18 2.09
C ASP A 158 12.99 2.58 3.47
N VAL A 159 13.91 3.01 4.33
CA VAL A 159 13.65 3.49 5.69
C VAL A 159 13.77 5.02 5.81
N ASN A 160 13.80 5.73 4.68
CA ASN A 160 13.98 7.18 4.65
C ASN A 160 12.77 7.91 4.09
N LEU A 161 12.09 7.37 3.07
CA LEU A 161 10.84 7.96 2.59
C LEU A 161 9.66 7.62 3.50
N VAL A 162 9.70 6.43 4.09
CA VAL A 162 8.80 5.97 5.14
C VAL A 162 9.65 5.62 6.37
N PRO A 163 9.11 5.74 7.60
CA PRO A 163 9.85 5.37 8.79
C PRO A 163 10.24 3.88 8.76
N LYS A 164 11.29 3.51 9.50
CA LYS A 164 11.64 2.10 9.68
C LYS A 164 10.49 1.38 10.39
N ILE A 165 9.84 0.47 9.68
CA ILE A 165 8.81 -0.41 10.21
C ILE A 165 9.51 -1.67 10.73
N LYS A 166 9.06 -2.17 11.88
CA LYS A 166 9.58 -3.43 12.43
C LYS A 166 9.50 -4.53 11.38
N ASP A 167 10.59 -5.29 11.25
CA ASP A 167 10.74 -6.37 10.26
C ASP A 167 10.42 -5.90 8.81
N TYR A 168 10.67 -4.62 8.52
CA TYR A 168 10.34 -3.93 7.26
C TYR A 168 8.87 -3.99 6.84
N GLY A 169 7.97 -4.31 7.78
CA GLY A 169 6.54 -4.50 7.54
C GLY A 169 6.13 -5.95 7.28
N PHE A 170 7.04 -6.93 7.39
CA PHE A 170 6.70 -8.35 7.28
C PHE A 170 6.24 -8.94 8.62
N GLU A 171 5.27 -9.83 8.54
CA GLU A 171 4.79 -10.60 9.68
C GLU A 171 4.54 -12.06 9.26
N ILE A 172 4.89 -12.99 10.15
CA ILE A 172 4.62 -14.43 9.98
C ILE A 172 3.74 -14.91 11.13
N TYR A 173 2.74 -15.72 10.80
CA TYR A 173 1.88 -16.40 11.76
C TYR A 173 1.76 -17.88 11.41
N LEU A 174 1.54 -18.72 12.42
CA LEU A 174 1.19 -20.13 12.23
C LEU A 174 -0.29 -20.35 12.53
N ARG A 175 -0.96 -21.26 11.80
CA ARG A 175 -2.38 -21.63 11.97
C ARG A 175 -3.37 -20.51 11.60
N ASP A 176 -3.40 -19.41 12.34
CA ASP A 176 -4.31 -18.28 12.13
C ASP A 176 -3.68 -16.91 12.50
N TYR A 177 -4.34 -15.82 12.08
CA TYR A 177 -3.83 -14.44 12.24
C TYR A 177 -4.09 -13.86 13.64
N ARG A 178 -3.56 -14.51 14.68
CA ARG A 178 -3.68 -14.06 16.08
C ARG A 178 -2.34 -13.80 16.72
N GLN A 179 -2.30 -12.93 17.74
CA GLN A 179 -1.05 -12.44 18.31
C GLN A 179 -0.22 -13.56 18.96
N GLU A 180 -0.88 -14.52 19.61
CA GLU A 180 -0.27 -15.73 20.19
C GLU A 180 0.37 -16.66 19.16
N ASN A 181 -0.04 -16.53 17.89
CA ASN A 181 0.46 -17.32 16.77
C ASN A 181 1.50 -16.56 15.94
N LYS A 182 1.83 -15.32 16.29
CA LYS A 182 2.85 -14.52 15.61
C LYS A 182 4.23 -15.11 15.88
N GLN A 183 5.00 -15.30 14.81
CA GLN A 183 6.36 -15.81 14.88
C GLN A 183 7.36 -14.66 15.01
N ILE A 184 8.49 -14.95 15.67
CA ILE A 184 9.61 -14.01 15.78
C ILE A 184 10.46 -14.14 14.52
N ILE A 185 10.52 -13.07 13.73
CA ILE A 185 11.43 -12.94 12.59
C ILE A 185 12.79 -12.52 13.14
N LYS A 186 13.85 -13.26 12.79
CA LYS A 186 15.23 -12.94 13.15
C LYS A 186 15.94 -12.16 12.05
N GLN A 187 15.54 -12.37 10.80
CA GLN A 187 16.18 -11.77 9.64
C GLN A 187 15.19 -11.61 8.49
N VAL A 188 15.33 -10.50 7.78
CA VAL A 188 14.64 -10.18 6.53
C VAL A 188 15.70 -9.73 5.54
N GLU A 189 15.79 -10.42 4.40
CA GLU A 189 16.82 -10.18 3.39
C GLU A 189 16.22 -10.03 2.01
N ILE A 190 16.85 -9.21 1.18
CA ILE A 190 16.58 -9.17 -0.26
C ILE A 190 17.61 -10.08 -0.93
N ASP A 191 17.12 -11.04 -1.71
CA ASP A 191 17.91 -11.96 -2.52
C ASP A 191 17.44 -11.85 -3.98
N GLY A 192 18.08 -10.96 -4.74
CA GLY A 192 17.65 -10.61 -6.09
C GLY A 192 16.29 -9.91 -6.13
N ASP A 193 15.31 -10.59 -6.74
CA ASP A 193 13.91 -10.13 -6.83
C ASP A 193 13.04 -10.71 -5.71
N ASP A 194 13.64 -11.45 -4.78
CA ASP A 194 12.93 -12.14 -3.70
C ASP A 194 13.22 -11.51 -2.34
N VAL A 195 12.31 -11.75 -1.40
CA VAL A 195 12.53 -11.50 0.03
C VAL A 195 12.58 -12.83 0.77
N VAL A 196 13.62 -13.04 1.58
CA VAL A 196 13.77 -14.22 2.42
C VAL A 196 13.59 -13.83 3.88
N LEU A 197 12.66 -14.50 4.55
CA LEU A 197 12.36 -14.33 5.96
C LEU A 197 12.90 -15.52 6.74
N THR A 198 13.72 -15.27 7.77
CA THR A 198 14.20 -16.31 8.69
C THR A 198 13.55 -16.10 10.06
N CYS A 199 12.79 -17.09 10.53
CA CYS A 199 12.15 -17.08 11.85
C CYS A 199 12.99 -17.80 12.91
N GLU A 200 12.71 -17.53 14.18
CA GLU A 200 13.41 -18.16 15.31
C GLU A 200 13.10 -19.65 15.45
N GLN A 201 11.85 -20.04 15.14
CA GLN A 201 11.35 -21.41 15.27
C GLN A 201 10.96 -21.99 13.91
N PRO A 202 11.04 -23.32 13.73
CA PRO A 202 10.55 -23.99 12.53
C PRO A 202 9.09 -23.66 12.20
N LEU A 203 8.81 -23.40 10.93
CA LEU A 203 7.49 -22.98 10.43
C LEU A 203 6.64 -24.18 10.04
N VAL A 204 6.13 -24.89 11.05
CA VAL A 204 5.36 -26.14 10.89
C VAL A 204 3.86 -25.87 10.79
N GLY A 205 3.20 -26.52 9.84
CA GLY A 205 1.77 -26.36 9.59
C GLY A 205 1.46 -25.19 8.66
N ASP A 206 0.23 -24.69 8.72
CA ASP A 206 -0.19 -23.53 7.92
C ASP A 206 0.65 -22.29 8.28
N VAL A 207 1.22 -21.64 7.27
CA VAL A 207 1.99 -20.40 7.42
C VAL A 207 1.21 -19.27 6.79
N ILE A 208 1.01 -18.19 7.54
CA ILE A 208 0.41 -16.96 7.05
C ILE A 208 1.52 -15.92 6.94
N VAL A 209 1.64 -15.34 5.75
CA VAL A 209 2.56 -14.25 5.45
C VAL A 209 1.75 -12.98 5.25
N VAL A 210 2.10 -11.95 6.00
CA VAL A 210 1.48 -10.63 5.91
C VAL A 210 2.56 -9.59 5.64
N TYR A 211 2.25 -8.62 4.79
CA TYR A 211 3.10 -7.45 4.58
C TYR A 211 2.27 -6.17 4.62
N ALA A 212 2.82 -5.13 5.26
CA ALA A 212 2.11 -3.88 5.56
C ALA A 212 0.76 -4.12 6.25
N GLY A 213 0.76 -5.06 7.20
CA GLY A 213 -0.43 -5.49 7.93
C GLY A 213 -0.84 -4.53 9.05
N THR A 214 -1.98 -4.81 9.68
CA THR A 214 -2.52 -3.99 10.79
C THR A 214 -1.60 -3.91 12.01
N ARG A 215 -0.64 -4.84 12.14
CA ARG A 215 0.35 -4.89 13.23
C ARG A 215 1.76 -4.53 12.78
N SER A 216 1.90 -3.92 11.61
CA SER A 216 3.15 -3.37 11.10
C SER A 216 3.30 -1.94 11.63
N PHE A 217 4.14 -1.76 12.66
CA PHE A 217 4.35 -0.49 13.36
C PHE A 217 5.77 0.04 13.16
N ILE A 218 5.94 1.36 13.30
CA ILE A 218 7.26 1.98 13.42
C ILE A 218 8.03 1.33 14.59
N GLU A 219 9.29 0.97 14.35
CA GLU A 219 10.14 0.32 15.36
C GLU A 219 10.38 1.24 16.58
N ASP A 220 10.66 2.52 16.34
CA ASP A 220 10.86 3.55 17.36
C ASP A 220 9.64 4.47 17.47
N ARG A 221 8.47 3.91 17.82
CA ARG A 221 7.20 4.66 17.86
C ARG A 221 7.30 5.92 18.75
N PRO A 222 7.16 7.14 18.20
CA PRO A 222 7.14 8.36 19.00
C PRO A 222 5.91 8.39 19.92
N LYS A 223 6.10 8.78 21.19
CA LYS A 223 4.97 9.01 22.11
C LYS A 223 4.05 10.11 21.56
N GLY A 224 2.74 9.88 21.57
CA GLY A 224 1.74 10.86 21.15
C GLY A 224 1.49 11.00 19.65
N LYS A 225 2.01 10.08 18.81
CA LYS A 225 1.67 9.97 17.39
C LYS A 225 0.88 8.70 17.12
N ASP A 226 0.10 8.70 16.03
CA ASP A 226 -0.82 7.61 15.66
C ASP A 226 -0.09 6.30 15.28
N GLY A 227 1.25 6.34 15.28
CA GLY A 227 2.11 5.16 15.27
C GLY A 227 2.34 4.57 13.89
N LEU A 228 1.81 5.21 12.83
CA LEU A 228 1.91 4.84 11.41
C LEU A 228 1.83 3.32 11.22
N GLN A 229 0.68 2.76 11.58
CA GLN A 229 0.40 1.34 11.37
C GLN A 229 0.10 1.06 9.89
N GLY A 230 0.30 -0.17 9.44
CA GLY A 230 -0.08 -0.55 8.08
C GLY A 230 0.85 -0.03 6.98
N HIS A 231 2.12 0.12 7.32
CA HIS A 231 3.19 0.54 6.42
C HIS A 231 4.18 -0.61 6.18
N GLY A 232 4.95 -0.52 5.10
CA GLY A 232 6.08 -1.41 4.86
C GLY A 232 7.21 -0.68 4.11
N ASN A 233 8.42 -1.23 4.17
CA ASN A 233 9.60 -0.54 3.63
C ASN A 233 10.05 -1.05 2.25
N LEU A 234 9.42 -2.10 1.70
CA LEU A 234 9.82 -2.68 0.42
C LEU A 234 9.33 -1.83 -0.76
N ARG A 235 10.26 -1.44 -1.62
CA ARG A 235 9.99 -0.82 -2.92
C ARG A 235 10.93 -1.35 -4.00
N ASP A 236 10.59 -1.04 -5.24
CA ASP A 236 11.48 -1.19 -6.39
C ASP A 236 12.41 0.03 -6.53
N SER A 237 13.18 0.13 -7.63
CA SER A 237 14.13 1.22 -7.88
C SER A 237 13.77 2.10 -9.07
N ASP A 238 12.48 2.34 -9.30
CA ASP A 238 12.01 3.20 -10.39
C ASP A 238 12.60 4.62 -10.30
N PRO A 239 13.33 5.11 -11.33
CA PRO A 239 13.96 6.43 -11.29
C PRO A 239 12.99 7.60 -11.52
N TYR A 240 11.70 7.35 -11.80
CA TYR A 240 10.73 8.42 -12.04
C TYR A 240 10.67 9.41 -10.87
N LYS A 241 10.61 10.68 -11.23
CA LYS A 241 10.44 11.80 -10.30
C LYS A 241 9.26 12.62 -10.75
N ALA A 242 8.56 13.13 -9.77
CA ALA A 242 7.40 13.97 -9.97
C ALA A 242 7.80 15.36 -10.52
N PHE A 243 6.82 16.16 -10.96
CA PHE A 243 7.00 17.55 -11.38
C PHE A 243 7.07 18.48 -10.18
N PHE A 244 6.19 18.28 -9.20
CA PHE A 244 6.13 19.08 -7.97
C PHE A 244 7.25 18.68 -7.00
N LYS A 245 7.49 19.59 -6.05
CA LYS A 245 8.50 19.45 -5.01
C LYS A 245 7.82 19.28 -3.66
N TYR A 246 8.48 18.54 -2.77
CA TYR A 246 8.07 18.41 -1.38
C TYR A 246 8.23 19.75 -0.66
N GLU A 247 7.14 20.22 -0.07
CA GLU A 247 7.07 21.53 0.59
C GLU A 247 7.11 21.40 2.11
N ASP A 248 7.64 22.43 2.77
CA ASP A 248 7.51 22.58 4.21
C ASP A 248 6.13 23.19 4.53
N LEU A 249 5.18 22.34 4.91
CA LEU A 249 3.80 22.76 5.18
C LEU A 249 3.69 23.72 6.38
N ASP A 250 4.71 23.80 7.23
CA ASP A 250 4.80 24.73 8.35
C ASP A 250 5.85 25.83 8.11
N GLU A 251 6.23 26.08 6.85
CA GLU A 251 7.08 27.21 6.50
C GLU A 251 6.43 28.53 6.93
N VAL A 252 7.26 29.46 7.43
CA VAL A 252 6.86 30.79 7.87
C VAL A 252 7.54 31.86 7.04
N HIS A 253 6.81 32.92 6.73
CA HIS A 253 7.36 34.17 6.21
C HIS A 253 8.31 34.82 7.22
N LYS A 254 9.12 35.77 6.76
CA LYS A 254 10.06 36.53 7.63
C LYS A 254 9.37 37.27 8.78
N ASN A 255 8.08 37.60 8.64
CA ASN A 255 7.28 38.26 9.66
C ASN A 255 6.69 37.28 10.71
N GLY A 256 7.04 35.98 10.64
CA GLY A 256 6.57 34.94 11.56
C GLY A 256 5.20 34.36 11.23
N THR A 257 4.53 34.81 10.18
CA THR A 257 3.23 34.24 9.73
C THR A 257 3.45 33.00 8.86
N PHE A 258 2.59 31.99 8.99
CA PHE A 258 2.67 30.78 8.17
C PHE A 258 2.38 31.08 6.69
N ILE A 259 3.11 30.43 5.78
CA ILE A 259 2.90 30.53 4.34
C ILE A 259 1.60 29.84 3.93
N HIS A 260 1.36 28.64 4.48
CA HIS A 260 0.17 27.86 4.15
C HIS A 260 -0.98 28.20 5.10
N PRO A 261 -2.21 28.40 4.56
CA PRO A 261 -3.39 28.65 5.37
C PRO A 261 -3.68 27.43 6.24
N ARG A 262 -4.16 27.70 7.45
CA ARG A 262 -4.50 26.69 8.45
C ARG A 262 -5.61 27.21 9.34
N ASP A 263 -6.43 26.30 9.85
CA ASP A 263 -7.43 26.64 10.84
C ASP A 263 -6.78 27.06 12.16
N SER A 264 -7.46 27.89 12.95
CA SER A 264 -6.92 28.46 14.19
C SER A 264 -6.58 27.41 15.25
N PHE A 265 -7.20 26.23 15.20
CA PHE A 265 -6.93 25.11 16.10
C PHE A 265 -5.75 24.23 15.62
N GLU A 266 -5.25 24.43 14.40
CA GLU A 266 -4.18 23.60 13.84
C GLU A 266 -2.81 24.03 14.37
N THR A 267 -2.17 23.14 15.13
CA THR A 267 -0.85 23.39 15.71
C THR A 267 0.31 22.99 14.80
N ARG A 268 0.04 22.16 13.77
CA ARG A 268 1.00 21.80 12.72
C ARG A 268 0.27 21.33 11.46
N LEU A 269 0.85 21.56 10.30
CA LEU A 269 0.46 20.92 9.03
C LEU A 269 1.44 19.84 8.59
N ARG A 270 2.65 19.77 9.18
CA ARG A 270 3.60 18.69 8.88
C ARG A 270 3.04 17.30 9.25
N PRO A 271 3.37 16.26 8.49
CA PRO A 271 2.90 14.89 8.72
C PRO A 271 3.53 14.25 9.96
N ASP A 272 3.07 13.05 10.32
CA ASP A 272 3.66 12.26 11.40
C ASP A 272 5.11 11.87 11.14
N TYR A 273 5.45 11.56 9.89
CA TYR A 273 6.80 11.32 9.43
C TYR A 273 7.07 12.13 8.17
N GLU A 274 8.23 12.79 8.16
CA GLU A 274 8.67 13.54 6.98
C GLU A 274 9.75 12.76 6.24
N PRO A 275 9.60 12.55 4.92
CA PRO A 275 10.54 11.82 4.08
C PRO A 275 11.91 12.51 4.04
N ARG A 276 12.97 11.71 4.08
CA ARG A 276 14.36 12.14 4.19
C ARG A 276 15.23 11.53 3.09
N GLU A 277 16.37 12.17 2.85
CA GLU A 277 17.46 11.53 2.08
C GLU A 277 18.19 10.49 2.96
N ARG A 278 18.88 9.51 2.34
CA ARG A 278 19.50 8.34 3.00
C ARG A 278 20.35 8.61 4.26
N LYS A 279 20.90 9.81 4.42
CA LYS A 279 21.66 10.28 5.59
C LYS A 279 21.42 11.78 5.82
N GLY A 280 20.24 12.27 5.44
CA GLY A 280 20.04 13.69 5.16
C GLY A 280 18.86 14.32 5.84
N LYS A 281 18.64 15.57 5.44
CA LYS A 281 17.52 16.39 5.89
C LYS A 281 16.22 15.88 5.25
N VAL A 282 15.10 16.44 5.71
CA VAL A 282 13.82 16.30 5.02
C VAL A 282 13.98 16.77 3.57
N ILE A 283 13.30 16.12 2.63
CA ILE A 283 13.44 16.35 1.19
C ILE A 283 12.82 17.67 0.69
N TYR A 284 12.70 18.71 1.53
CA TYR A 284 12.13 20.00 1.14
C TYR A 284 12.80 20.56 -0.13
N GLY A 285 11.98 21.04 -1.06
CA GLY A 285 12.41 21.57 -2.35
C GLY A 285 12.89 20.51 -3.36
N LYS A 286 12.89 19.22 -3.01
CA LYS A 286 13.19 18.11 -3.92
C LYS A 286 11.91 17.57 -4.55
N LYS A 287 12.01 17.07 -5.77
CA LYS A 287 10.90 16.39 -6.44
C LYS A 287 10.51 15.11 -5.70
N TYR A 288 9.22 14.79 -5.66
CA TYR A 288 8.77 13.54 -5.08
C TYR A 288 9.34 12.33 -5.84
N PRO A 289 9.99 11.36 -5.18
CA PRO A 289 10.36 10.09 -5.80
C PRO A 289 9.12 9.25 -6.11
N LEU A 290 8.95 8.75 -7.33
CA LEU A 290 7.79 7.95 -7.71
C LEU A 290 8.13 6.45 -7.76
N TYR A 291 8.75 5.94 -6.70
CA TYR A 291 9.04 4.50 -6.58
C TYR A 291 7.77 3.66 -6.49
N ASN A 292 7.81 2.44 -7.00
CA ASN A 292 6.72 1.49 -6.82
C ASN A 292 6.94 0.74 -5.50
N PHE A 293 6.26 1.16 -4.45
CA PHE A 293 6.23 0.45 -3.17
C PHE A 293 5.38 -0.82 -3.27
N SER A 294 5.75 -1.84 -2.49
CA SER A 294 5.01 -3.10 -2.48
C SER A 294 3.61 -2.90 -1.92
N VAL A 295 2.62 -3.44 -2.61
CA VAL A 295 1.27 -3.59 -2.08
C VAL A 295 1.29 -4.35 -0.75
N GLY A 296 0.39 -4.00 0.17
CA GLY A 296 0.10 -4.79 1.35
C GLY A 296 -0.59 -6.10 0.96
N PHE A 297 -0.27 -7.19 1.65
CA PHE A 297 -0.85 -8.49 1.31
C PHE A 297 -1.01 -9.43 2.50
N TYR A 298 -1.93 -10.37 2.34
CA TYR A 298 -2.20 -11.47 3.26
C TYR A 298 -2.35 -12.75 2.45
N TYR A 299 -1.47 -13.73 2.69
CA TYR A 299 -1.55 -15.04 2.04
C TYR A 299 -1.31 -16.17 3.03
N LYS A 300 -2.06 -17.26 2.85
CA LYS A 300 -1.93 -18.49 3.63
C LYS A 300 -1.30 -19.57 2.75
N LEU A 301 -0.11 -20.04 3.13
CA LEU A 301 0.56 -21.21 2.59
C LEU A 301 0.16 -22.45 3.41
N PRO A 302 -0.61 -23.38 2.85
CA PRO A 302 -1.05 -24.58 3.57
C PRO A 302 0.12 -25.46 4.06
N ALA A 303 -0.13 -26.24 5.11
CA ALA A 303 0.86 -27.15 5.71
C ALA A 303 1.48 -28.12 4.70
N GLU A 304 0.65 -28.71 3.85
CA GLU A 304 1.00 -29.72 2.85
C GLU A 304 1.62 -29.13 1.58
N SER A 305 1.56 -27.80 1.43
CA SER A 305 2.05 -27.10 0.25
C SER A 305 3.49 -26.63 0.45
N LYS A 306 4.35 -26.91 -0.53
CA LYS A 306 5.71 -26.33 -0.59
C LYS A 306 5.69 -24.86 -1.00
N GLN A 307 4.75 -24.47 -1.85
CA GLN A 307 4.59 -23.10 -2.32
C GLN A 307 3.13 -22.82 -2.73
N ILE A 308 2.80 -21.53 -2.83
CA ILE A 308 1.57 -21.03 -3.47
C ILE A 308 1.95 -20.00 -4.55
N SER A 309 1.21 -19.99 -5.65
CA SER A 309 1.22 -18.88 -6.62
C SER A 309 0.14 -17.88 -6.23
N VAL A 310 0.45 -16.59 -6.24
CA VAL A 310 -0.49 -15.54 -5.80
C VAL A 310 -1.04 -14.69 -6.93
N LEU A 311 -0.38 -14.69 -8.09
CA LEU A 311 -0.97 -14.23 -9.34
C LEU A 311 -1.57 -15.46 -10.03
N GLY A 312 -2.83 -15.36 -10.47
CA GLY A 312 -3.49 -16.44 -11.21
C GLY A 312 -2.69 -16.80 -12.47
N ASN A 313 -2.69 -18.09 -12.80
CA ASN A 313 -2.23 -18.57 -14.12
C ASN A 313 -3.13 -18.05 -15.23
#